data_AF-A0A1Y6K1T9-F1
#
_entry.id   AF-A0A1Y6K1T9-F1
#
_cell.length_a   1.000
_cell.length_b   1.000
_cell.length_c   1.000
_cell.angle_alpha   90.00
_cell.angle_beta   90.00
_cell.angle_gamma   90.00
#
_symmetry.space_group_name_H-M   'P 1'
#
loop_
_entity.id
_entity.type
_entity.pdbx_description
1 polymer ?
#
loop_
_entity_poly.entity_id
_entity_poly.type
_entity_poly.pdbx_seq_one_letter_code
_entity_poly.pdbx_strand_id
1 'polypeptide(L)'
;MAKFNFTLNAARMDASGHYDFQNVFEFPDFIEMRPTLRAAVRTVAREAFDQPVLPVKVERMTTSLEEQLERETRKYERQVGVYDNQKSERNQLVRLFTQVLQVISRTDEITEELEDIIYAVNQTRLSLIGLPALEGTGELYDADCDRELIAGTYYYFVTHLLVRPYLRDIRGDLVPENVTAAGRHLVVRMTTYAYRDWDAYLVHEYDEQHLIKNEKGLTNAAYYDKLEAAELKYADHIYAEVLADTYQEFVKVLVPNQLERFEIMSSDLRPLLAKNPGLRIRLAAIVNRHFKLDQDGYEHVMDASLQEIKQKYQFYRENFS
;
A
#
# COMPACT_ATOMS: atom_id res chain seq x y z
N MET A 1 -23.15 4.30 28.74
CA MET A 1 -22.67 4.85 27.45
C MET A 1 -21.74 6.03 27.74
N ALA A 2 -20.43 5.81 27.71
CA ALA A 2 -19.48 6.91 27.74
C ALA A 2 -19.60 7.70 26.42
N LYS A 3 -19.86 9.00 26.48
CA LYS A 3 -19.83 9.88 25.31
C LYS A 3 -18.36 10.16 25.00
N PHE A 4 -17.78 9.43 24.04
CA PHE A 4 -16.47 9.76 23.50
C PHE A 4 -16.55 11.15 22.84
N ASN A 5 -15.67 12.06 23.28
CA ASN A 5 -15.60 13.39 22.70
C ASN A 5 -14.74 13.35 21.44
N PHE A 6 -15.39 13.17 20.29
CA PHE A 6 -14.74 13.06 18.98
C PHE A 6 -14.07 14.34 18.45
N THR A 7 -13.95 15.41 19.24
CA THR A 7 -13.41 16.71 18.80
C THR A 7 -12.06 17.09 19.41
N LEU A 8 -11.46 16.22 20.24
CA LEU A 8 -10.12 16.44 20.78
C LEU A 8 -9.06 16.23 19.67
N ASN A 9 -8.15 17.19 19.53
CA ASN A 9 -6.97 17.17 18.63
C ASN A 9 -7.24 17.27 17.12
N ALA A 10 -8.31 17.96 16.67
CA ALA A 10 -8.48 18.22 15.24
C ALA A 10 -7.24 18.94 14.65
N ALA A 11 -6.69 18.41 13.55
CA ALA A 11 -5.61 19.02 12.80
C ALA A 11 -5.93 20.48 12.45
N ARG A 12 -4.99 21.38 12.75
CA ARG A 12 -5.07 22.82 12.47
C ARG A 12 -3.87 23.22 11.63
N MET A 13 -4.03 24.24 10.79
CA MET A 13 -2.87 24.88 10.16
C MET A 13 -1.97 25.46 11.25
N ASP A 14 -0.68 25.14 11.18
CA ASP A 14 0.32 25.73 12.05
C ASP A 14 0.65 27.18 11.64
N ALA A 15 1.51 27.85 12.41
CA ALA A 15 1.90 29.23 12.14
C ALA A 15 2.68 29.42 10.82
N SER A 16 3.16 28.34 10.20
CA SER A 16 3.85 28.35 8.91
C SER A 16 2.90 28.12 7.72
N GLY A 17 1.62 27.86 7.99
CA GLY A 17 0.61 27.52 6.99
C GLY A 17 0.61 26.05 6.59
N HIS A 18 1.32 25.19 7.33
CA HIS A 18 1.33 23.75 7.13
C HIS A 18 0.11 23.13 7.80
N TYR A 19 -0.67 22.36 7.04
CA TYR A 19 -1.78 21.58 7.58
C TYR A 19 -1.30 20.15 7.82
N ASP A 20 -1.17 19.77 9.08
CA ASP A 20 -0.75 18.43 9.47
C ASP A 20 -1.91 17.43 9.32
N PHE A 21 -2.04 16.87 8.12
CA PHE A 21 -3.08 15.90 7.80
C PHE A 21 -2.75 14.54 8.44
N GLN A 22 -3.62 14.06 9.32
CA GLN A 22 -3.44 12.76 9.97
C GLN A 22 -4.13 11.68 9.14
N ASN A 23 -3.38 10.75 8.55
CA ASN A 23 -3.91 9.68 7.71
C ASN A 23 -3.72 8.30 8.35
N VAL A 24 -4.83 7.59 8.63
CA VAL A 24 -4.85 6.23 9.22
C VAL A 24 -3.93 5.26 8.48
N PHE A 25 -3.82 5.38 7.16
CA PHE A 25 -2.99 4.52 6.32
C PHE A 25 -1.48 4.79 6.43
N GLU A 26 -1.08 5.81 7.18
CA GLU A 26 0.32 6.21 7.41
C GLU A 26 0.72 6.10 8.89
N PHE A 27 -0.19 5.66 9.78
CA PHE A 27 0.16 5.41 11.19
C PHE A 27 1.19 4.28 11.30
N PRO A 28 2.16 4.37 12.23
CA PRO A 28 3.18 3.33 12.41
C PRO A 28 2.59 1.93 12.62
N ASP A 29 1.54 1.84 13.42
CA ASP A 29 0.88 0.58 13.80
C ASP A 29 -0.28 0.22 12.83
N PHE A 30 -0.30 0.79 11.63
CA PHE A 30 -1.38 0.55 10.66
C PHE A 30 -1.48 -0.92 10.26
N ILE A 31 -0.35 -1.65 10.22
CA ILE A 31 -0.34 -3.08 9.88
C ILE A 31 -1.18 -3.85 10.90
N GLU A 32 -1.02 -3.55 12.18
CA GLU A 32 -1.74 -4.14 13.30
C GLU A 32 -3.21 -3.69 13.33
N MET A 33 -3.50 -2.43 12.98
CA MET A 33 -4.87 -1.90 12.93
C MET A 33 -5.68 -2.40 11.71
N ARG A 34 -5.01 -2.77 10.62
CA ARG A 34 -5.64 -3.08 9.32
C ARG A 34 -6.72 -4.18 9.40
N PRO A 35 -6.53 -5.32 10.10
CA PRO A 35 -7.57 -6.34 10.21
C PRO A 35 -8.87 -5.82 10.81
N THR A 36 -8.77 -4.97 11.84
CA THR A 36 -9.93 -4.35 12.49
C THR A 36 -10.61 -3.35 11.56
N LEU A 37 -9.82 -2.55 10.80
CA LEU A 37 -10.37 -1.64 9.79
C LEU A 37 -11.13 -2.42 8.70
N ARG A 38 -10.52 -3.47 8.15
CA ARG A 38 -11.13 -4.34 7.13
C ARG A 38 -12.42 -4.97 7.63
N ALA A 39 -12.43 -5.50 8.86
CA ALA A 39 -13.62 -6.10 9.46
C ALA A 39 -14.76 -5.07 9.61
N ALA A 40 -14.43 -3.84 9.99
CA ALA A 40 -15.39 -2.75 10.08
C ALA A 40 -15.94 -2.37 8.70
N VAL A 41 -15.08 -2.20 7.69
CA VAL A 41 -15.49 -1.90 6.30
C VAL A 41 -16.36 -3.01 5.73
N ARG A 42 -16.03 -4.28 6.00
CA ARG A 42 -16.84 -5.44 5.59
C ARG A 42 -18.24 -5.41 6.21
N THR A 43 -18.34 -4.96 7.46
CA THR A 43 -19.64 -4.80 8.13
C THR A 43 -20.43 -3.67 7.49
N VAL A 44 -19.80 -2.52 7.21
CA VAL A 44 -20.44 -1.42 6.46
C VAL A 44 -20.92 -1.89 5.08
N ALA A 45 -20.08 -2.63 4.34
CA ALA A 45 -20.44 -3.21 3.04
C ALA A 45 -21.64 -4.15 3.14
N ARG A 46 -21.70 -4.98 4.19
CA ARG A 46 -22.81 -5.89 4.44
C ARG A 46 -24.09 -5.14 4.78
N GLU A 47 -24.01 -4.08 5.58
CA GLU A 47 -25.15 -3.25 6.00
C GLU A 47 -25.70 -2.36 4.87
N ALA A 48 -24.95 -2.17 3.78
CA ALA A 48 -25.41 -1.45 2.59
C ALA A 48 -26.44 -2.23 1.75
N PHE A 49 -26.62 -3.53 1.99
CA PHE A 49 -27.60 -4.35 1.29
C PHE A 49 -28.88 -4.51 2.12
N ASP A 50 -30.03 -4.14 1.54
CA ASP A 50 -31.34 -4.29 2.18
C ASP A 50 -31.79 -5.76 2.34
N GLN A 51 -31.13 -6.69 1.63
CA GLN A 51 -31.44 -8.12 1.62
C GLN A 51 -30.16 -8.96 1.70
N PRO A 52 -30.25 -10.21 2.21
CA PRO A 52 -29.11 -11.13 2.20
C PRO A 52 -28.58 -11.35 0.78
N VAL A 53 -27.29 -11.09 0.59
CA VAL A 53 -26.57 -11.30 -0.68
C VAL A 53 -25.49 -12.36 -0.52
N LEU A 54 -25.01 -12.90 -1.65
CA LEU A 54 -23.90 -13.85 -1.66
C LEU A 54 -22.65 -13.22 -1.01
N PRO A 55 -21.86 -13.98 -0.23
CA PRO A 55 -20.64 -13.48 0.41
C PRO A 55 -19.68 -12.78 -0.57
N VAL A 56 -19.56 -13.30 -1.79
CA VAL A 56 -18.72 -12.71 -2.85
C VAL A 56 -19.15 -11.28 -3.21
N LYS A 57 -20.45 -10.96 -3.15
CA LYS A 57 -20.92 -9.59 -3.39
C LYS A 57 -20.52 -8.65 -2.26
N VAL A 58 -20.56 -9.14 -1.02
CA VAL A 58 -20.07 -8.39 0.15
C VAL A 58 -18.57 -8.15 0.02
N GLU A 59 -17.77 -9.18 -0.31
CA GLU A 59 -16.33 -9.03 -0.49
C GLU A 59 -15.97 -8.00 -1.58
N ARG A 60 -16.64 -8.04 -2.73
CA ARG A 60 -16.41 -7.04 -3.80
C ARG A 60 -16.70 -5.62 -3.34
N MET A 61 -17.79 -5.42 -2.59
CA MET A 61 -18.14 -4.12 -2.02
C MET A 61 -17.12 -3.70 -0.94
N THR A 62 -16.68 -4.63 -0.09
CA THR A 62 -15.62 -4.38 0.91
C THR A 62 -14.36 -3.86 0.25
N THR A 63 -13.85 -4.56 -0.77
CA THR A 63 -12.66 -4.15 -1.51
C THR A 63 -12.84 -2.76 -2.13
N SER A 64 -13.98 -2.51 -2.77
CA SER A 64 -14.26 -1.19 -3.36
C SER A 64 -14.29 -0.07 -2.32
N LEU A 65 -14.87 -0.30 -1.14
CA LEU A 65 -14.90 0.68 -0.05
C LEU A 65 -13.51 0.89 0.59
N GLU A 66 -12.71 -0.15 0.75
CA GLU A 66 -11.32 -0.03 1.21
C GLU A 66 -10.49 0.79 0.21
N GLU A 67 -10.64 0.51 -1.08
CA GLU A 67 -9.97 1.25 -2.15
C GLU A 67 -10.40 2.72 -2.16
N GLN A 68 -11.70 2.99 -2.00
CA GLN A 68 -12.23 4.35 -1.89
C GLN A 68 -11.66 5.08 -0.67
N LEU A 69 -11.73 4.46 0.51
CA LEU A 69 -11.18 5.01 1.75
C LEU A 69 -9.73 5.41 1.57
N GLU A 70 -8.90 4.51 1.05
CA GLU A 70 -7.48 4.76 0.87
C GLU A 70 -7.21 5.83 -0.19
N ARG A 71 -7.77 5.68 -1.40
CA ARG A 71 -7.45 6.55 -2.53
C ARG A 71 -7.92 7.97 -2.31
N GLU A 72 -9.16 8.15 -1.85
CA GLU A 72 -9.68 9.50 -1.62
C GLU A 72 -8.98 10.17 -0.44
N THR A 73 -8.68 9.44 0.65
CA THR A 73 -7.95 10.01 1.79
C THR A 73 -6.57 10.50 1.37
N ARG A 74 -5.81 9.66 0.66
CA ARG A 74 -4.48 10.01 0.15
C ARG A 74 -4.53 11.14 -0.87
N LYS A 75 -5.60 11.26 -1.67
CA LYS A 75 -5.81 12.41 -2.57
C LYS A 75 -5.87 13.70 -1.77
N TYR A 76 -6.72 13.76 -0.75
CA TYR A 76 -6.90 14.96 0.06
C TYR A 76 -5.69 15.30 0.93
N GLU A 77 -4.98 14.29 1.44
CA GLU A 77 -3.70 14.46 2.13
C GLU A 77 -2.67 15.18 1.25
N ARG A 78 -2.49 14.74 0.00
CA ARG A 78 -1.56 15.38 -0.94
C ARG A 78 -2.01 16.76 -1.40
N GLN A 79 -3.33 16.92 -1.59
CA GLN A 79 -3.90 18.18 -2.07
C GLN A 79 -3.84 19.27 -0.98
N VAL A 80 -3.82 18.87 0.30
CA VAL A 80 -3.78 19.76 1.46
C VAL A 80 -4.91 20.81 1.42
N GLY A 81 -6.07 20.43 0.89
CA GLY A 81 -7.23 21.30 0.76
C GLY A 81 -8.35 20.66 -0.03
N VAL A 82 -9.46 21.38 -0.22
CA VAL A 82 -10.66 20.90 -0.94
C VAL A 82 -11.16 21.99 -1.90
N TYR A 83 -11.32 21.65 -3.18
CA TYR A 83 -11.96 22.52 -4.16
C TYR A 83 -13.50 22.47 -4.04
N ASP A 84 -14.20 23.48 -4.56
CA ASP A 84 -15.66 23.57 -4.41
C ASP A 84 -16.42 22.37 -5.00
N ASN A 85 -15.96 21.87 -6.16
CA ASN A 85 -16.55 20.72 -6.84
C ASN A 85 -16.34 19.39 -6.09
N GLN A 86 -15.39 19.32 -5.14
CA GLN A 86 -15.06 18.12 -4.38
C GLN A 86 -15.81 18.02 -3.04
N LYS A 87 -16.56 19.05 -2.62
CA LYS A 87 -17.24 19.08 -1.31
C LYS A 87 -18.18 17.89 -1.09
N SER A 88 -18.93 17.48 -2.10
CA SER A 88 -19.86 16.34 -1.99
C SER A 88 -19.12 15.03 -1.76
N GLU A 89 -18.07 14.80 -2.54
CA GLU A 89 -17.21 13.62 -2.46
C GLU A 89 -16.51 13.54 -1.10
N ARG A 90 -15.84 14.61 -0.67
CA ARG A 90 -15.23 14.69 0.66
C ARG A 90 -16.24 14.40 1.78
N ASN A 91 -17.47 14.89 1.66
CA ASN A 91 -18.51 14.63 2.65
C ASN A 91 -18.98 13.18 2.65
N GLN A 92 -18.97 12.49 1.50
CA GLN A 92 -19.24 11.06 1.42
C GLN A 92 -18.12 10.26 2.09
N LEU A 93 -16.86 10.62 1.85
CA LEU A 93 -15.71 10.01 2.53
C LEU A 93 -15.77 10.18 4.05
N VAL A 94 -16.08 11.40 4.53
CA VAL A 94 -16.26 11.65 5.98
C VAL A 94 -17.38 10.79 6.56
N ARG A 95 -18.50 10.61 5.84
CA ARG A 95 -19.60 9.73 6.29
C ARG A 95 -19.17 8.27 6.34
N LEU A 96 -18.38 7.80 5.38
CA LEU A 96 -17.85 6.45 5.37
C LEU A 96 -16.95 6.21 6.58
N PHE A 97 -16.04 7.14 6.89
CA PHE A 97 -15.24 7.10 8.11
C PHE A 97 -16.10 7.15 9.39
N THR A 98 -17.19 7.92 9.41
CA THR A 98 -18.14 7.90 10.53
C THR A 98 -18.79 6.53 10.70
N GLN A 99 -19.23 5.88 9.62
CA GLN A 99 -19.83 4.54 9.67
C GLN A 99 -18.83 3.49 10.15
N VAL A 100 -17.59 3.54 9.65
CA VAL A 100 -16.49 2.66 10.11
C VAL A 100 -16.26 2.82 11.61
N LEU A 101 -16.12 4.07 12.11
CA LEU A 101 -15.96 4.33 13.54
C LEU A 101 -17.14 3.82 14.36
N GLN A 102 -18.37 4.03 13.88
CA GLN A 102 -19.56 3.49 14.54
C GLN A 102 -19.49 1.98 14.67
N VAL A 103 -19.05 1.26 13.63
CA VAL A 103 -18.90 -0.21 13.68
C VAL A 103 -17.82 -0.62 14.67
N ILE A 104 -16.62 -0.02 14.60
CA ILE A 104 -15.51 -0.31 15.50
C ILE A 104 -15.93 -0.11 16.96
N SER A 105 -16.64 0.98 17.24
CA SER A 105 -17.11 1.32 18.60
C SER A 105 -18.32 0.53 19.10
N ARG A 106 -18.81 -0.50 18.39
CA ARG A 106 -19.94 -1.35 18.85
C ARG A 106 -19.54 -2.38 19.89
N THR A 107 -18.24 -2.73 19.98
CA THR A 107 -17.77 -3.71 20.97
C THR A 107 -17.72 -3.10 22.37
N ASP A 108 -18.06 -3.89 23.38
CA ASP A 108 -17.94 -3.50 24.80
C ASP A 108 -16.55 -3.78 25.37
N GLU A 109 -15.72 -4.54 24.65
CA GLU A 109 -14.35 -4.87 25.04
C GLU A 109 -13.40 -3.77 24.56
N ILE A 110 -12.82 -3.01 25.51
CA ILE A 110 -11.85 -1.94 25.22
C ILE A 110 -10.44 -2.53 25.38
N THR A 111 -9.73 -2.65 24.26
CA THR A 111 -8.31 -3.01 24.18
C THR A 111 -7.49 -1.81 23.70
N GLU A 112 -6.18 -1.81 23.95
CA GLU A 112 -5.25 -0.78 23.45
C GLU A 112 -5.33 -0.67 21.92
N GLU A 113 -5.29 -1.80 21.21
CA GLU A 113 -5.47 -1.87 19.75
C GLU A 113 -6.78 -1.23 19.26
N LEU A 114 -7.87 -1.37 20.03
CA LEU A 114 -9.16 -0.76 19.70
C LEU A 114 -9.12 0.76 19.89
N GLU A 115 -8.46 1.24 20.95
CA GLU A 115 -8.28 2.67 21.21
C GLU A 115 -7.44 3.32 20.10
N ASP A 116 -6.37 2.67 19.67
CA ASP A 116 -5.48 3.15 18.61
C ASP A 116 -6.20 3.29 17.27
N ILE A 117 -6.97 2.28 16.86
CA ILE A 117 -7.72 2.38 15.61
C ILE A 117 -8.85 3.40 15.69
N ILE A 118 -9.56 3.50 16.82
CA ILE A 118 -10.57 4.56 17.01
C ILE A 118 -9.90 5.93 16.89
N TYR A 119 -8.74 6.11 17.51
CA TYR A 119 -7.97 7.34 17.43
C TYR A 119 -7.56 7.65 15.99
N ALA A 120 -6.86 6.74 15.31
CA ALA A 120 -6.32 6.95 13.97
C ALA A 120 -7.43 7.24 12.93
N VAL A 121 -8.52 6.47 12.96
CA VAL A 121 -9.67 6.67 12.07
C VAL A 121 -10.39 7.99 12.39
N ASN A 122 -10.51 8.36 13.67
CA ASN A 122 -11.12 9.62 14.07
C ASN A 122 -10.26 10.84 13.66
N GLN A 123 -8.93 10.76 13.82
CA GLN A 123 -8.02 11.82 13.40
C GLN A 123 -8.05 12.03 11.89
N THR A 124 -8.14 10.95 11.10
CA THR A 124 -8.33 11.03 9.64
C THR A 124 -9.63 11.73 9.29
N ARG A 125 -10.73 11.34 9.92
CA ARG A 125 -12.04 11.98 9.71
C ARG A 125 -12.01 13.47 10.06
N LEU A 126 -11.39 13.84 11.17
CA LEU A 126 -11.26 15.24 11.58
C LEU A 126 -10.37 16.04 10.63
N SER A 127 -9.27 15.44 10.15
CA SER A 127 -8.38 16.06 9.17
C SER A 127 -9.13 16.36 7.87
N LEU A 128 -9.93 15.42 7.36
CA LEU A 128 -10.79 15.64 6.19
C LEU A 128 -11.81 16.77 6.39
N ILE A 129 -12.39 16.89 7.59
CA ILE A 129 -13.34 17.96 7.93
C ILE A 129 -12.64 19.32 7.97
N GLY A 130 -11.42 19.37 8.50
CA GLY A 130 -10.64 20.59 8.72
C GLY A 130 -9.86 21.10 7.52
N LEU A 131 -9.88 20.40 6.38
CA LEU A 131 -9.17 20.82 5.17
C LEU A 131 -9.57 22.23 4.73
N PRO A 132 -8.59 23.09 4.37
CA PRO A 132 -8.86 24.43 3.87
C PRO A 132 -9.53 24.39 2.49
N ALA A 133 -10.26 25.45 2.16
CA ALA A 133 -10.86 25.61 0.83
C ALA A 133 -9.80 26.08 -0.18
N LEU A 134 -9.80 25.50 -1.38
CA LEU A 134 -8.94 25.89 -2.50
C LEU A 134 -9.76 26.56 -3.60
N GLU A 135 -9.12 27.49 -4.33
CA GLU A 135 -9.72 28.15 -5.49
C GLU A 135 -9.52 27.31 -6.76
N GLY A 136 -10.57 27.15 -7.56
CA GLY A 136 -10.52 26.44 -8.85
C GLY A 136 -11.32 25.14 -8.85
N THR A 137 -10.88 24.17 -9.66
CA THR A 137 -11.52 22.87 -9.84
C THR A 137 -10.49 21.78 -9.67
N GLY A 138 -10.77 20.83 -8.78
CA GLY A 138 -9.91 19.68 -8.55
C GLY A 138 -10.42 18.41 -9.20
N GLU A 139 -9.57 17.40 -9.27
CA GLU A 139 -9.94 16.08 -9.79
C GLU A 139 -10.88 15.33 -8.84
N LEU A 140 -11.92 14.72 -9.42
CA LEU A 140 -12.83 13.85 -8.70
C LEU A 140 -12.27 12.43 -8.65
N TYR A 141 -12.67 11.69 -7.62
CA TYR A 141 -12.42 10.27 -7.49
C TYR A 141 -13.09 9.52 -8.65
N ASP A 142 -12.32 8.64 -9.26
CA ASP A 142 -12.78 7.73 -10.30
C ASP A 142 -12.50 6.29 -9.84
N ALA A 143 -13.58 5.54 -9.65
CA ALA A 143 -13.52 4.15 -9.21
C ALA A 143 -12.93 3.23 -10.28
N ASP A 144 -13.10 3.56 -11.56
CA ASP A 144 -12.65 2.75 -12.69
C ASP A 144 -11.22 3.11 -13.13
N CYS A 145 -10.65 4.19 -12.57
CA CYS A 145 -9.27 4.57 -12.85
C CYS A 145 -8.30 3.60 -12.16
N ASP A 146 -7.41 2.98 -12.93
CA ASP A 146 -6.35 2.10 -12.44
C ASP A 146 -5.51 2.80 -11.35
N ARG A 147 -5.03 2.03 -10.37
CA ARG A 147 -4.10 2.56 -9.36
C ARG A 147 -2.79 2.89 -10.07
N GLU A 148 -2.45 4.17 -10.15
CA GLU A 148 -1.18 4.63 -10.71
C GLU A 148 -0.18 5.01 -9.61
N LEU A 149 1.11 4.84 -9.91
CA LEU A 149 2.18 5.33 -9.06
C LEU A 149 2.18 6.85 -9.06
N ILE A 150 2.00 7.45 -7.89
CA ILE A 150 1.94 8.89 -7.75
C ILE A 150 3.33 9.50 -7.91
N ALA A 151 3.50 10.38 -8.89
CA ALA A 151 4.76 11.05 -9.16
C ALA A 151 5.35 11.73 -7.91
N GLY A 152 6.61 11.41 -7.62
CA GLY A 152 7.38 12.01 -6.53
C GLY A 152 7.34 11.27 -5.19
N THR A 153 6.46 10.28 -5.02
CA THR A 153 6.41 9.46 -3.80
C THR A 153 7.51 8.41 -3.77
N TYR A 154 7.66 7.72 -2.63
CA TYR A 154 8.63 6.63 -2.46
C TYR A 154 8.51 5.57 -3.55
N TYR A 155 7.32 4.99 -3.75
CA TYR A 155 7.12 3.92 -4.72
C TYR A 155 7.37 4.38 -6.16
N TYR A 156 7.02 5.63 -6.49
CA TYR A 156 7.34 6.19 -7.80
C TYR A 156 8.85 6.36 -7.96
N PHE A 157 9.56 6.87 -6.95
CA PHE A 157 11.02 7.02 -7.01
C PHE A 157 11.72 5.68 -7.25
N VAL A 158 11.37 4.66 -6.47
CA VAL A 158 11.91 3.31 -6.60
C VAL A 158 11.58 2.76 -7.98
N THR A 159 10.31 2.73 -8.37
CA THR A 159 9.88 2.15 -9.66
C THR A 159 10.50 2.87 -10.85
N HIS A 160 10.58 4.19 -10.82
CA HIS A 160 11.19 4.96 -11.91
C HIS A 160 12.68 4.61 -12.09
N LEU A 161 13.39 4.32 -11.00
CA LEU A 161 14.77 3.86 -11.06
C LEU A 161 14.88 2.44 -11.65
N LEU A 162 14.02 1.51 -11.22
CA LEU A 162 14.01 0.12 -11.68
C LEU A 162 13.56 -0.03 -13.14
N VAL A 163 12.65 0.83 -13.60
CA VAL A 163 12.09 0.78 -14.96
C VAL A 163 13.02 1.45 -15.98
N ARG A 164 14.02 2.22 -15.53
CA ARG A 164 14.96 2.95 -16.39
C ARG A 164 15.56 2.14 -17.56
N PRO A 165 16.09 0.90 -17.39
CA PRO A 165 16.60 0.11 -18.51
C PRO A 165 15.52 -0.36 -19.50
N TYR A 166 14.24 -0.25 -19.11
CA TYR A 166 13.08 -0.64 -19.90
C TYR A 166 12.39 0.55 -20.58
N LEU A 167 12.92 1.77 -20.42
CA LEU A 167 12.43 2.97 -21.11
C LEU A 167 12.95 3.02 -22.55
N ARG A 168 12.09 3.47 -23.48
CA ARG A 168 12.48 3.73 -24.87
C ARG A 168 13.34 4.99 -24.97
N ASP A 169 12.93 6.03 -24.27
CA ASP A 169 13.75 7.21 -23.97
C ASP A 169 14.10 7.19 -22.48
N ILE A 170 15.39 6.94 -22.19
CA ILE A 170 15.96 6.85 -20.83
C ILE A 170 15.79 8.17 -20.05
N ARG A 171 15.59 9.31 -20.74
CA ARG A 171 15.37 10.61 -20.11
C ARG A 171 13.90 11.02 -20.06
N GLY A 172 13.02 10.25 -20.69
CA GLY A 172 11.59 10.51 -20.72
C GLY A 172 10.88 10.05 -19.45
N ASP A 173 9.62 10.46 -19.33
CA ASP A 173 8.77 10.12 -18.18
C ASP A 173 8.31 8.66 -18.21
N LEU A 174 7.89 8.16 -17.04
CA LEU A 174 7.29 6.84 -16.87
C LEU A 174 5.83 6.86 -17.37
N VAL A 175 5.65 6.84 -18.69
CA VAL A 175 4.34 6.80 -19.35
C VAL A 175 4.20 5.55 -20.22
N PRO A 176 3.00 4.98 -20.41
CA PRO A 176 2.82 3.72 -21.12
C PRO A 176 3.52 3.65 -22.49
N GLU A 177 3.55 4.75 -23.23
CA GLU A 177 4.16 4.88 -24.57
C GLU A 177 5.69 4.79 -24.52
N ASN A 178 6.30 5.20 -23.41
CA ASN A 178 7.75 5.24 -23.20
C ASN A 178 8.31 3.98 -22.53
N VAL A 179 7.45 3.02 -22.13
CA VAL A 179 7.87 1.79 -21.45
C VAL A 179 7.73 0.57 -22.37
N THR A 180 8.76 -0.27 -22.43
CA THR A 180 8.70 -1.59 -23.11
C THR A 180 7.69 -2.54 -22.44
N ALA A 181 7.33 -3.63 -23.11
CA ALA A 181 6.38 -4.60 -22.53
C ALA A 181 6.88 -5.20 -21.20
N ALA A 182 8.16 -5.58 -21.11
CA ALA A 182 8.78 -6.07 -19.89
C ALA A 182 8.75 -5.00 -18.77
N GLY A 183 9.05 -3.75 -19.09
CA GLY A 183 8.96 -2.64 -18.13
C GLY A 183 7.52 -2.42 -17.63
N ARG A 184 6.50 -2.57 -18.48
CA ARG A 184 5.10 -2.46 -18.05
C ARG A 184 4.73 -3.55 -17.04
N HIS A 185 5.19 -4.78 -17.23
CA HIS A 185 5.00 -5.84 -16.23
C HIS A 185 5.66 -5.49 -14.89
N LEU A 186 6.86 -4.91 -14.92
CA LEU A 186 7.52 -4.43 -13.72
C LEU A 186 6.75 -3.29 -13.03
N VAL A 187 6.24 -2.31 -13.78
CA VAL A 187 5.38 -1.23 -13.24
C VAL A 187 4.14 -1.80 -12.57
N VAL A 188 3.44 -2.73 -13.22
CA VAL A 188 2.25 -3.39 -12.65
C VAL A 188 2.60 -4.14 -11.38
N ARG A 189 3.73 -4.86 -11.37
CA ARG A 189 4.23 -5.56 -10.18
C ARG A 189 4.50 -4.59 -9.04
N MET A 190 5.25 -3.52 -9.27
CA MET A 190 5.56 -2.51 -8.25
C MET A 190 4.30 -1.80 -7.73
N THR A 191 3.36 -1.52 -8.62
CA THR A 191 2.05 -0.94 -8.25
C THR A 191 1.25 -1.91 -7.39
N THR A 192 1.27 -3.21 -7.72
CA THR A 192 0.61 -4.25 -6.91
C THR A 192 1.20 -4.28 -5.50
N TYR A 193 2.51 -4.17 -5.39
CA TYR A 193 3.24 -4.20 -4.12
C TYR A 193 3.17 -2.92 -3.30
N ALA A 194 2.92 -1.80 -3.97
CA ALA A 194 2.56 -0.56 -3.31
C ALA A 194 1.20 -0.69 -2.61
N TYR A 195 0.21 -1.31 -3.26
CA TYR A 195 -1.19 -1.08 -2.88
C TYR A 195 -1.98 -2.32 -2.42
N ARG A 196 -1.42 -3.53 -2.47
CA ARG A 196 -2.18 -4.76 -2.20
C ARG A 196 -1.89 -5.34 -0.82
N ASP A 197 -2.88 -6.08 -0.31
CA ASP A 197 -2.79 -6.82 0.95
C ASP A 197 -1.89 -8.04 0.81
N TRP A 198 -0.67 -7.93 1.33
CA TRP A 198 0.30 -9.02 1.35
C TRP A 198 -0.19 -10.23 2.14
N ASP A 199 -0.99 -10.00 3.19
CA ASP A 199 -1.55 -11.08 4.00
C ASP A 199 -2.51 -11.93 3.16
N ALA A 200 -3.30 -11.32 2.28
CA ALA A 200 -4.15 -12.06 1.35
C ALA A 200 -3.33 -12.88 0.34
N TYR A 201 -2.18 -12.36 -0.12
CA TYR A 201 -1.31 -13.06 -1.07
C TYR A 201 -0.65 -14.30 -0.44
N LEU A 202 -0.13 -14.18 0.79
CA LEU A 202 0.52 -15.28 1.51
C LEU A 202 -0.48 -16.34 2.01
N VAL A 203 -1.72 -15.93 2.35
CA VAL A 203 -2.80 -16.87 2.69
C VAL A 203 -3.12 -17.78 1.49
N HIS A 204 -3.10 -17.26 0.26
CA HIS A 204 -3.31 -18.08 -0.94
C HIS A 204 -2.20 -19.09 -1.19
N GLU A 205 -0.94 -18.74 -0.91
CA GLU A 205 0.17 -19.69 -0.97
C GLU A 205 -0.05 -20.84 0.02
N TYR A 206 -0.36 -20.51 1.28
CA TYR A 206 -0.59 -21.49 2.33
C TYR A 206 -1.74 -22.45 2.00
N ASP A 207 -2.85 -21.92 1.50
CA ASP A 207 -4.01 -22.71 1.07
C ASP A 207 -3.64 -23.65 -0.09
N GLU A 208 -2.91 -23.17 -1.11
CA GLU A 208 -2.47 -24.00 -2.23
C GLU A 208 -1.52 -25.12 -1.77
N GLN A 209 -0.57 -24.81 -0.90
CA GLN A 209 0.32 -25.83 -0.32
C GLN A 209 -0.46 -26.84 0.52
N HIS A 210 -1.49 -26.43 1.26
CA HIS A 210 -2.36 -27.33 2.02
C HIS A 210 -3.20 -28.22 1.12
N LEU A 211 -3.71 -27.71 0.01
CA LEU A 211 -4.44 -28.51 -0.96
C LEU A 211 -3.52 -29.60 -1.55
N ILE A 212 -2.28 -29.27 -1.88
CA ILE A 212 -1.28 -30.24 -2.37
C ILE A 212 -0.96 -31.30 -1.30
N LYS A 213 -0.77 -30.88 -0.04
CA LYS A 213 -0.53 -31.79 1.11
C LYS A 213 -1.66 -32.79 1.34
N ASN A 214 -2.90 -32.41 1.02
CA ASN A 214 -4.08 -33.25 1.21
C ASN A 214 -4.46 -34.06 -0.04
N GLU A 215 -3.74 -33.89 -1.15
CA GLU A 215 -4.02 -34.60 -2.41
C GLU A 215 -3.57 -36.06 -2.32
N LYS A 216 -4.53 -36.98 -2.52
CA LYS A 216 -4.28 -38.43 -2.44
C LYS A 216 -3.73 -38.98 -3.75
N GLY A 217 -2.81 -39.93 -3.64
CA GLY A 217 -2.31 -40.70 -4.80
C GLY A 217 -1.13 -40.04 -5.53
N LEU A 218 -0.54 -38.98 -4.99
CA LEU A 218 0.71 -38.41 -5.50
C LEU A 218 1.90 -39.32 -5.18
N THR A 219 2.80 -39.48 -6.15
CA THR A 219 4.15 -39.98 -5.88
C THR A 219 4.95 -38.89 -5.16
N ASN A 220 5.99 -39.25 -4.41
CA ASN A 220 6.83 -38.28 -3.71
C ASN A 220 7.42 -37.24 -4.68
N ALA A 221 7.89 -37.68 -5.85
CA ALA A 221 8.39 -36.78 -6.90
C ALA A 221 7.30 -35.78 -7.37
N ALA A 222 6.10 -36.27 -7.69
CA ALA A 222 5.00 -35.40 -8.13
C ALA A 222 4.52 -34.46 -7.02
N TYR A 223 4.58 -34.89 -5.77
CA TYR A 223 4.28 -34.07 -4.60
C TYR A 223 5.27 -32.90 -4.47
N TYR A 224 6.56 -33.16 -4.55
CA TYR A 224 7.60 -32.11 -4.50
C TYR A 224 7.56 -31.19 -5.72
N ASP A 225 7.26 -31.69 -6.92
CA ASP A 225 7.07 -30.86 -8.12
C ASP A 225 5.93 -29.86 -7.95
N LYS A 226 4.80 -30.31 -7.39
CA LYS A 226 3.64 -29.45 -7.13
C LYS A 226 3.95 -28.40 -6.07
N LEU A 227 4.63 -28.78 -4.98
CA LEU A 227 5.02 -27.82 -3.95
C LEU A 227 6.04 -26.79 -4.46
N GLU A 228 7.04 -27.21 -5.25
CA GLU A 228 7.97 -26.29 -5.88
C GLU A 228 7.25 -25.29 -6.80
N ALA A 229 6.31 -25.78 -7.63
CA ALA A 229 5.55 -24.92 -8.51
C ALA A 229 4.69 -23.90 -7.74
N ALA A 230 4.10 -24.30 -6.61
CA ALA A 230 3.37 -23.39 -5.73
C ALA A 230 4.31 -22.34 -5.12
N GLU A 231 5.42 -22.74 -4.50
CA GLU A 231 6.35 -21.78 -3.86
C GLU A 231 7.00 -20.83 -4.89
N LEU A 232 7.37 -21.32 -6.08
CA LEU A 232 7.88 -20.47 -7.17
C LEU A 232 6.85 -19.46 -7.67
N LYS A 233 5.56 -19.78 -7.64
CA LYS A 233 4.48 -18.88 -8.06
C LYS A 233 4.35 -17.67 -7.13
N TYR A 234 4.66 -17.83 -5.85
CA TYR A 234 4.55 -16.80 -4.81
C TYR A 234 5.92 -16.22 -4.40
N ALA A 235 7.02 -16.66 -5.02
CA ALA A 235 8.39 -16.23 -4.72
C ALA A 235 8.63 -14.72 -4.90
N ASP A 236 7.75 -14.04 -5.63
CA ASP A 236 7.80 -12.60 -5.84
C ASP A 236 7.37 -11.79 -4.60
N HIS A 237 6.93 -12.41 -3.50
CA HIS A 237 6.70 -11.70 -2.23
C HIS A 237 7.95 -10.99 -1.69
N ILE A 238 9.15 -11.43 -2.08
CA ILE A 238 10.43 -10.83 -1.71
C ILE A 238 10.50 -9.32 -2.02
N TYR A 239 9.79 -8.84 -3.05
CA TYR A 239 9.74 -7.41 -3.34
C TYR A 239 9.09 -6.60 -2.21
N ALA A 240 8.15 -7.17 -1.45
CA ALA A 240 7.56 -6.53 -0.28
C ALA A 240 8.63 -6.21 0.76
N GLU A 241 9.44 -7.21 1.08
CA GLU A 241 10.48 -7.15 2.09
C GLU A 241 11.56 -6.14 1.67
N VAL A 242 11.99 -6.22 0.41
CA VAL A 242 12.97 -5.30 -0.16
C VAL A 242 12.45 -3.85 -0.18
N LEU A 243 11.17 -3.63 -0.48
CA LEU A 243 10.53 -2.31 -0.39
C LEU A 243 10.49 -1.81 1.07
N ALA A 244 10.13 -2.66 2.02
CA ALA A 244 10.12 -2.30 3.43
C ALA A 244 11.53 -1.91 3.94
N ASP A 245 12.55 -2.71 3.63
CA ASP A 245 13.95 -2.43 4.01
C ASP A 245 14.47 -1.14 3.38
N THR A 246 14.18 -0.95 2.09
CA THR A 246 14.54 0.27 1.36
C THR A 246 13.85 1.49 1.97
N TYR A 247 12.57 1.38 2.34
CA TYR A 247 11.82 2.47 2.98
C TYR A 247 12.42 2.84 4.34
N GLN A 248 12.71 1.86 5.19
CA GLN A 248 13.32 2.12 6.50
C GLN A 248 14.66 2.83 6.40
N GLU A 249 15.44 2.56 5.35
CA GLU A 249 16.66 3.32 5.10
C GLU A 249 16.43 4.73 4.55
N PHE A 250 15.41 4.92 3.72
CA PHE A 250 15.00 6.26 3.28
C PHE A 250 14.61 7.11 4.49
N VAL A 251 13.83 6.56 5.42
CA VAL A 251 13.45 7.23 6.67
C VAL A 251 14.69 7.70 7.42
N LYS A 252 15.71 6.84 7.60
CA LYS A 252 16.97 7.21 8.29
C LYS A 252 17.78 8.31 7.60
N VAL A 253 17.64 8.46 6.28
CA VAL A 253 18.34 9.50 5.50
C VAL A 253 17.55 10.80 5.46
N LEU A 254 16.24 10.72 5.31
CA LEU A 254 15.33 11.86 5.13
C LEU A 254 14.95 12.50 6.48
N VAL A 255 14.68 11.68 7.49
CA VAL A 255 14.39 12.10 8.85
C VAL A 255 15.65 11.88 9.70
N PRO A 256 16.14 12.86 10.50
CA PRO A 256 15.51 14.14 10.88
C PRO A 256 15.97 15.35 10.05
N ASN A 257 16.86 15.16 9.07
CA ASN A 257 17.64 16.27 8.51
C ASN A 257 16.99 16.97 7.31
N GLN A 258 15.99 16.36 6.67
CA GLN A 258 15.38 16.85 5.43
C GLN A 258 13.87 17.01 5.57
N LEU A 259 13.22 16.12 6.34
CA LEU A 259 11.80 16.09 6.61
C LEU A 259 11.55 15.84 8.10
N GLU A 260 10.46 16.41 8.62
CA GLU A 260 9.95 16.08 9.97
C GLU A 260 9.39 14.66 10.02
N ARG A 261 8.62 14.29 8.99
CA ARG A 261 8.09 12.95 8.75
C ARG A 261 8.26 12.57 7.29
N PHE A 262 8.55 11.31 7.03
CA PHE A 262 8.50 10.72 5.69
C PHE A 262 7.39 9.69 5.66
N GLU A 263 6.46 9.86 4.73
CA GLU A 263 5.27 9.03 4.53
C GLU A 263 5.34 8.37 3.15
N ILE A 264 5.05 7.07 3.10
CA ILE A 264 5.45 6.22 1.98
C ILE A 264 4.65 6.51 0.70
N MET A 265 3.38 6.91 0.81
CA MET A 265 2.50 7.16 -0.36
C MET A 265 2.17 8.63 -0.62
N SER A 266 2.61 9.54 0.24
CA SER A 266 2.14 10.94 0.25
C SER A 266 3.27 11.97 0.22
N SER A 267 4.45 11.64 0.78
CA SER A 267 5.59 12.57 0.79
C SER A 267 6.16 12.77 -0.61
N ASP A 268 6.03 13.99 -1.14
CA ASP A 268 6.63 14.38 -2.43
C ASP A 268 8.13 14.69 -2.26
N LEU A 269 8.97 13.82 -2.81
CA LEU A 269 10.43 13.97 -2.79
C LEU A 269 10.94 14.98 -3.82
N ARG A 270 10.18 15.35 -4.86
CA ARG A 270 10.66 16.19 -5.97
C ARG A 270 11.26 17.53 -5.50
N PRO A 271 10.62 18.30 -4.59
CA PRO A 271 11.18 19.56 -4.10
C PRO A 271 12.51 19.37 -3.36
N LEU A 272 12.65 18.29 -2.59
CA LEU A 272 13.86 17.97 -1.84
C LEU A 272 15.01 17.58 -2.78
N LEU A 273 14.73 16.70 -3.73
CA LEU A 273 15.72 16.21 -4.70
C LEU A 273 16.21 17.33 -5.62
N ALA A 274 15.35 18.30 -5.96
CA ALA A 274 15.74 19.49 -6.72
C ALA A 274 16.71 20.39 -5.93
N LYS A 275 16.49 20.54 -4.62
CA LYS A 275 17.34 21.36 -3.74
C LYS A 275 18.66 20.68 -3.36
N ASN A 276 18.67 19.34 -3.28
CA ASN A 276 19.82 18.56 -2.86
C ASN A 276 20.11 17.41 -3.85
N PRO A 277 20.84 17.66 -4.95
CA PRO A 277 21.16 16.62 -5.93
C PRO A 277 21.95 15.43 -5.34
N GLY A 278 22.76 15.66 -4.29
CA GLY A 278 23.48 14.60 -3.59
C GLY A 278 22.57 13.62 -2.86
N LEU A 279 21.39 14.08 -2.40
CA LEU A 279 20.36 13.23 -1.81
C LEU A 279 19.84 12.19 -2.83
N ARG A 280 19.63 12.60 -4.09
CA ARG A 280 19.19 11.69 -5.15
C ARG A 280 20.17 10.53 -5.35
N ILE A 281 21.46 10.81 -5.30
CA ILE A 281 22.52 9.78 -5.45
C ILE A 281 22.48 8.81 -4.26
N ARG A 282 22.31 9.32 -3.04
CA ARG A 282 22.22 8.49 -1.83
C ARG A 282 21.00 7.58 -1.84
N LEU A 283 19.82 8.12 -2.14
CA LEU A 283 18.59 7.34 -2.23
C LEU A 283 18.66 6.29 -3.36
N ALA A 284 19.22 6.65 -4.51
CA ALA A 284 19.47 5.70 -5.59
C ALA A 284 20.43 4.58 -5.17
N ALA A 285 21.49 4.88 -4.42
CA ALA A 285 22.42 3.85 -3.94
C ALA A 285 21.76 2.85 -2.98
N ILE A 286 20.80 3.31 -2.16
CA ILE A 286 19.99 2.44 -1.29
C ILE A 286 19.16 1.47 -2.15
N VAL A 287 18.45 1.99 -3.15
CA VAL A 287 17.66 1.17 -4.07
C VAL A 287 18.56 0.19 -4.82
N ASN A 288 19.70 0.65 -5.36
CA ASN A 288 20.65 -0.21 -6.08
C ASN A 288 21.11 -1.41 -5.26
N ARG A 289 21.38 -1.19 -3.97
CA ARG A 289 21.85 -2.24 -3.06
C ARG A 289 20.77 -3.26 -2.76
N HIS A 290 19.59 -2.80 -2.36
CA HIS A 290 18.48 -3.66 -1.95
C HIS A 290 17.86 -4.41 -3.14
N PHE A 291 17.73 -3.74 -4.28
CA PHE A 291 17.25 -4.35 -5.52
C PHE A 291 18.34 -5.09 -6.31
N LYS A 292 19.58 -5.10 -5.80
CA LYS A 292 20.74 -5.78 -6.40
C LYS A 292 20.92 -5.43 -7.89
N LEU A 293 20.85 -4.15 -8.22
CA LEU A 293 20.92 -3.71 -9.62
C LEU A 293 22.30 -3.99 -10.22
N ASP A 294 22.33 -4.51 -11.44
CA ASP A 294 23.57 -4.68 -12.20
C ASP A 294 24.06 -3.36 -12.84
N GLN A 295 25.13 -3.46 -13.63
CA GLN A 295 25.75 -2.30 -14.29
C GLN A 295 24.82 -1.65 -15.33
N ASP A 296 23.90 -2.43 -15.90
CA ASP A 296 22.93 -1.97 -16.89
C ASP A 296 21.62 -1.48 -16.22
N GLY A 297 21.47 -1.70 -14.92
CA GLY A 297 20.35 -1.27 -14.10
C GLY A 297 19.22 -2.29 -13.97
N TYR A 298 19.43 -3.53 -14.41
CA TYR A 298 18.46 -4.61 -14.21
C TYR A 298 18.52 -5.12 -12.77
N GLU A 299 17.35 -5.39 -12.20
CA GLU A 299 17.23 -5.93 -10.84
C GLU A 299 17.41 -7.44 -10.80
N HIS A 300 18.00 -7.91 -9.71
CA HIS A 300 18.30 -9.32 -9.45
C HIS A 300 17.80 -9.73 -8.06
N VAL A 301 16.68 -9.15 -7.62
CA VAL A 301 16.11 -9.39 -6.28
C VAL A 301 15.77 -10.87 -6.11
N MET A 302 15.11 -11.44 -7.13
CA MET A 302 14.55 -12.78 -7.08
C MET A 302 15.59 -13.90 -7.24
N ASP A 303 16.76 -13.62 -7.79
CA ASP A 303 17.72 -14.65 -8.20
C ASP A 303 18.09 -15.62 -7.08
N ALA A 304 18.43 -15.08 -5.91
CA ALA A 304 18.80 -15.87 -4.74
C ALA A 304 17.61 -16.70 -4.23
N SER A 305 16.43 -16.08 -4.06
CA SER A 305 15.22 -16.77 -3.58
C SER A 305 14.78 -17.89 -4.52
N LEU A 306 14.80 -17.65 -5.84
CA LEU A 306 14.47 -18.68 -6.84
C LEU A 306 15.46 -19.84 -6.82
N GLN A 307 16.75 -19.55 -6.61
CA GLN A 307 17.78 -20.57 -6.51
C GLN A 307 17.62 -21.40 -5.22
N GLU A 308 17.35 -20.77 -4.09
CA GLU A 308 17.12 -21.43 -2.80
C GLU A 308 15.90 -22.37 -2.85
N ILE A 309 14.79 -21.92 -3.45
CA ILE A 309 13.59 -22.75 -3.66
C ILE A 309 13.95 -24.00 -4.48
N LYS A 310 14.63 -23.81 -5.63
CA LYS A 310 15.03 -24.93 -6.49
C LYS A 310 15.95 -25.92 -5.77
N GLN A 311 16.94 -25.42 -5.02
CA GLN A 311 17.87 -26.25 -4.27
C GLN A 311 17.17 -27.03 -3.15
N LYS A 312 16.23 -26.41 -2.44
CA LYS A 312 15.39 -27.05 -1.41
C LYS A 312 14.62 -28.25 -1.99
N TYR A 313 13.91 -28.06 -3.11
CA TYR A 313 13.14 -29.14 -3.71
C TYR A 313 13.99 -30.18 -4.44
N GLN A 314 15.13 -29.79 -5.02
CA GLN A 314 16.11 -30.74 -5.52
C GLN A 314 16.62 -31.65 -4.39
N PHE A 315 16.99 -31.08 -3.24
CA PHE A 315 17.39 -31.84 -2.07
C PHE A 315 16.28 -32.80 -1.62
N TYR A 316 15.01 -32.35 -1.61
CA TYR A 316 13.90 -33.24 -1.27
C TYR A 316 13.73 -34.40 -2.24
N ARG A 317 13.87 -34.14 -3.54
CA ARG A 317 13.82 -35.21 -4.53
C ARG A 317 14.97 -36.21 -4.36
N GLU A 318 16.18 -35.74 -4.11
CA GLU A 318 17.35 -36.62 -4.02
C GLU A 318 17.37 -37.48 -2.74
N ASN A 319 16.73 -37.02 -1.66
CA ASN A 319 16.84 -37.65 -0.34
C ASN A 319 15.54 -38.30 0.17
N PHE A 320 14.38 -37.96 -0.40
CA PHE A 320 13.07 -38.39 0.10
C PHE A 320 12.09 -38.86 -1.00
N SER A 321 12.51 -38.96 -2.28
CA SER A 321 11.66 -39.50 -3.36
C SER A 321 11.47 -41.00 -3.28
#